data_AF-A0A7C6D3P1-F1
#
_entry.id   AF-A0A7C6D3P1-F1
#
_cell.length_a   1.000
_cell.length_b   1.000
_cell.length_c   1.000
_cell.angle_alpha   90.00
_cell.angle_beta   90.00
_cell.angle_gamma   90.00
#
_symmetry.space_group_name_H-M   'P 1'
#
loop_
_entity.id
_entity.type
_entity.pdbx_description
1 polymer ?
#
loop_
_entity_poly.entity_id
_entity_poly.type
_entity_poly.pdbx_seq_one_letter_code
_entity_poly.pdbx_strand_id
1 'polypeptide(L)' 'RGLGLYLVKRLVDEYGGVVWVEDRVTGDHTQGARFVVELPALSVDQQGSGDQ' A
#
# COMPACT_ATOMS: atom_id res chain seq x y z
N ARG A 1 10.13 9.92 -18.02
CA ARG A 1 9.30 10.35 -16.86
C ARG A 1 8.04 9.50 -16.88
N GLY A 2 7.83 8.63 -15.89
CA GLY A 2 6.68 7.73 -15.86
C GLY A 2 5.54 8.32 -15.04
N LEU A 3 4.36 8.49 -15.66
CA LEU A 3 3.17 8.99 -14.96
C LEU A 3 2.58 7.94 -14.00
N GLY A 4 2.67 6.66 -14.35
CA GLY A 4 2.03 5.56 -13.59
C GLY A 4 2.49 5.49 -12.14
N LEU A 5 3.80 5.36 -11.90
CA LEU A 5 4.32 5.25 -10.52
C LEU A 5 4.13 6.54 -9.72
N TYR A 6 4.15 7.70 -10.39
CA TYR A 6 3.82 8.98 -9.76
C TYR A 6 2.38 8.98 -9.23
N LEU A 7 1.41 8.56 -10.06
CA LEU A 7 0.01 8.46 -9.64
C LEU A 7 -0.17 7.45 -8.50
N VAL A 8 0.48 6.29 -8.58
CA VAL A 8 0.44 5.28 -7.50
C VAL A 8 0.95 5.87 -6.19
N LYS A 9 2.13 6.52 -6.20
CA LYS A 9 2.69 7.14 -4.99
C LYS A 9 1.75 8.20 -4.41
N ARG A 10 1.19 9.07 -5.26
CA ARG A 10 0.23 10.10 -4.86
C ARG A 10 -1.01 9.51 -4.19
N LEU A 11 -1.62 8.50 -4.80
CA LEU A 11 -2.82 7.84 -4.25
C LEU A 11 -2.51 7.18 -2.91
N VAL A 12 -1.44 6.38 -2.84
CA VAL A 12 -1.07 5.68 -1.60
C VAL A 12 -0.81 6.66 -0.46
N ASP A 13 -0.12 7.77 -0.72
CA ASP A 13 0.13 8.81 0.27
C ASP A 13 -1.18 9.49 0.72
N GLU A 14 -2.09 9.77 -0.21
CA GLU A 14 -3.41 10.38 0.08
C GLU A 14 -4.31 9.47 0.92
N TYR A 15 -4.17 8.15 0.79
CA TYR A 15 -4.85 7.16 1.65
C TYR A 15 -4.10 6.83 2.95
N GLY A 16 -2.99 7.52 3.25
CA GLY A 16 -2.20 7.30 4.47
C GLY A 16 -1.44 5.97 4.50
N GLY A 17 -1.18 5.39 3.32
CA GLY A 17 -0.40 4.18 3.17
C GLY A 17 1.07 4.43 2.80
N VAL A 18 1.77 3.35 2.48
CA VAL A 18 3.16 3.38 2.00
C VAL A 18 3.36 2.44 0.82
N VAL A 19 4.27 2.80 -0.09
CA VAL A 19 4.61 2.01 -1.28
C VAL A 19 6.13 1.96 -1.47
N TRP A 20 6.65 0.78 -1.78
CA TRP A 20 8.07 0.54 -2.07
C TRP A 20 8.24 -0.59 -3.10
N VAL A 21 9.48 -0.83 -3.51
CA VAL A 21 9.84 -1.83 -4.50
C VAL A 21 10.89 -2.76 -3.92
N GLU A 22 10.70 -4.05 -4.11
CA GLU A 22 11.65 -5.10 -3.76
C GLU A 22 12.00 -5.94 -4.99
N ASP A 23 13.12 -6.66 -4.93
CA ASP A 23 13.41 -7.68 -5.95
C ASP A 23 12.34 -8.77 -5.89
N ARG A 24 11.83 -9.18 -7.06
CA ARG A 24 10.84 -10.27 -7.13
C ARG A 24 11.41 -11.57 -6.53
N VAL A 25 12.69 -11.81 -6.76
CA VAL A 25 13.48 -12.87 -6.13
C VAL A 25 14.51 -12.18 -5.25
N THR A 26 14.47 -12.43 -3.93
CA THR A 26 15.32 -11.73 -2.97
C THR A 26 16.79 -11.76 -3.36
N GLY A 27 17.37 -10.57 -3.58
CA GLY A 27 18.78 -10.40 -3.95
C GLY A 27 19.09 -10.54 -5.44
N ASP A 28 18.08 -10.80 -6.29
CA ASP A 28 18.23 -10.92 -7.74
C ASP A 28 17.27 -9.99 -8.51
N HIS A 29 17.71 -8.75 -8.69
CA HIS A 29 17.03 -7.71 -9.46
C HIS A 29 16.86 -8.04 -10.96
N THR A 30 17.60 -9.01 -11.51
CA THR A 30 17.49 -9.39 -12.93
C THR A 30 16.22 -10.17 -13.21
N GLN A 31 15.64 -10.77 -12.18
CA GLN A 31 14.38 -11.50 -12.27
C GLN A 31 13.16 -10.60 -12.11
N GLY A 32 13.32 -9.27 -12.12
CA GLY A 32 12.22 -8.31 -12.06
C GLY A 32 11.89 -7.82 -10.65
N ALA A 33 10.81 -7.06 -10.53
CA ALA A 33 10.48 -6.29 -9.33
C ALA A 33 9.08 -6.64 -8.78
N ARG A 34 8.92 -6.51 -7.46
CA ARG A 34 7.65 -6.56 -6.76
C ARG A 34 7.35 -5.18 -6.16
N PHE A 35 6.22 -4.60 -6.56
CA PHE A 35 5.71 -3.37 -5.95
C PHE A 35 4.85 -3.76 -4.76
N VAL A 36 5.20 -3.26 -3.58
CA VAL A 36 4.48 -3.55 -2.33
C VAL A 36 3.77 -2.28 -1.89
N VAL A 37 2.48 -2.41 -1.57
CA VAL A 37 1.63 -1.32 -1.08
C VAL A 37 1.01 -1.77 0.23
N GLU A 38 1.15 -0.95 1.25
CA GLU A 38 0.51 -1.12 2.55
C GLU A 38 -0.49 0.02 2.74
N LEU A 39 -1.72 -0.31 3.12
CA LEU A 39 -2.80 0.63 3.35
C LEU A 39 -3.40 0.40 4.74
N PRO A 40 -3.86 1.46 5.45
CA PRO A 40 -4.62 1.29 6.67
C PRO A 40 -5.86 0.42 6.43
N ALA A 41 -6.03 -0.60 7.26
CA ALA A 41 -7.28 -1.35 7.29
C ALA A 41 -8.35 -0.49 7.97
N LEU A 42 -9.59 -0.53 7.46
CA LEU A 42 -10.72 0.01 8.20
C LEU A 42 -10.96 -0.87 9.43
N SER A 43 -10.72 -0.34 10.62
CA SER A 43 -11.33 -0.90 11.82
C SER A 43 -12.81 -0.56 11.76
N VAL A 44 -13.65 -1.57 11.59
CA VAL A 44 -15.08 -1.42 11.94
C VAL A 44 -15.09 -1.30 13.45
N ASP A 45 -15.10 -0.07 13.96
CA ASP A 45 -15.36 0.15 15.37
C ASP A 45 -16.69 -0.54 15.68
N GLN A 46 -16.68 -1.49 16.63
CA GLN A 46 -17.88 -2.09 17.18
C GLN A 46 -18.66 -1.02 17.97
N GLN A 47 -19.31 -0.09 17.28
CA GLN A 47 -20.35 0.75 17.85
C GLN A 47 -21.67 0.00 17.69
N GLY A 48 -21.90 -0.91 18.62
CA GLY A 48 -23.07 -1.77 18.66
C GLY A 48 -23.28 -2.45 20.00
N SER A 49 -23.19 -1.71 21.11
CA SER A 49 -23.65 -2.16 22.44
C SER A 49 -23.61 -0.98 23.42
N GLY A 50 -24.69 -0.46 23.96
CA GLY A 50 -26.11 -0.75 23.78
C GLY A 50 -26.91 0.39 24.41
N ASP A 51 -28.15 0.55 23.97
CA ASP A 51 -29.17 1.18 24.79
C ASP A 51 -29.21 0.49 26.16
N GLN A 52 -28.95 1.26 27.22
CA GLN A 52 -29.62 1.22 28.51
C GLN A 52 -29.20 2.43 29.35
#